data_AF-A0A9P5JHH4-F1
#
_entry.id   AF-A0A9P5JHH4-F1
#
_cell.length_a   1.000
_cell.length_b   1.000
_cell.length_c   1.000
_cell.angle_alpha   90.00
_cell.angle_beta   90.00
_cell.angle_gamma   90.00
#
_symmetry.space_group_name_H-M   'P 1'
#
loop_
_entity.id
_entity.type
_entity.pdbx_description
1 polymer ?
#
loop_
_entity_poly.entity_id
_entity_poly.type
_entity_poly.pdbx_seq_one_letter_code
_entity_poly.pdbx_strand_id
1 'polypeptide(L)'
;MASVAVTKRSPSLNKIAAISGHISNLLAQHRATSSRKLGSSTKLGHGSLIEVSRPPPLFIGLQGPQGIGKTTLTNALLDSLSRPQEPTIDTTPALVSAKSDAASSSPSQISLAVLSLDDFYLPHEAMTQLAFGPSTPSSSPTVSTPDGQEKTNVLLKGRGLPGTHDVPLLAQVLNALYHINDEPASTGPALQQDNGNHTNIPSSDPVVPRTVQIPRYDKSMHSGQGDRLPESDTLTGPLDVVILEGWCMGFYPLSPEKLLAQWRVLFSDSEAEQHVRMEGTLQREVVTRLGLAFEDIEQVNGLLGDYVEQVYPYFSGGFVQLAPPPSTPYSLIYQWRLEQEHSMKAKNGGRGMTDEQVKSFIDRYIPGYIFFGHGVHHGSNSESSNEPETGLGTAVVTDRSRAPTPWCGRGLQLVLGSSREAVDIQYF
;
A
#
# COMPACT_ATOMS: atom_id res chain seq x y z
N MET A 1 -33.06 -28.68 -31.71
CA MET A 1 -32.42 -27.36 -31.54
C MET A 1 -32.56 -26.95 -30.09
N ALA A 2 -31.51 -27.16 -29.28
CA ALA A 2 -31.52 -26.76 -27.88
C ALA A 2 -31.02 -25.32 -27.79
N SER A 3 -31.90 -24.42 -27.33
CA SER A 3 -31.61 -23.02 -27.08
C SER A 3 -30.58 -22.90 -25.95
N VAL A 4 -29.37 -22.48 -26.28
CA VAL A 4 -28.35 -22.07 -25.31
C VAL A 4 -28.87 -20.82 -24.62
N ALA A 5 -29.24 -20.94 -23.34
CA ALA A 5 -29.56 -19.81 -22.50
C ALA A 5 -28.30 -18.95 -22.35
N VAL A 6 -28.28 -17.80 -23.02
CA VAL A 6 -27.31 -16.74 -22.77
C VAL A 6 -27.61 -16.21 -21.37
N THR A 7 -26.84 -16.68 -20.38
CA THR A 7 -26.80 -16.08 -19.06
C THR A 7 -26.37 -14.63 -19.21
N LYS A 8 -27.30 -13.70 -18.97
CA LYS A 8 -27.00 -12.27 -18.84
C LYS A 8 -25.94 -12.13 -17.75
N ARG A 9 -24.70 -11.80 -18.13
CA ARG A 9 -23.65 -11.40 -17.18
C ARG A 9 -24.19 -10.23 -16.37
N SER A 10 -24.16 -10.34 -15.05
CA SER A 10 -24.33 -9.19 -14.16
C SER A 10 -23.36 -8.07 -14.59
N PRO A 11 -23.76 -6.79 -14.55
CA PRO A 11 -22.86 -5.70 -14.87
C PRO A 11 -21.62 -5.79 -13.97
N SER A 12 -20.43 -5.82 -14.57
CA SER A 12 -19.16 -5.85 -13.82
C SER A 12 -19.07 -4.62 -12.92
N LEU A 13 -18.73 -4.84 -11.65
CA LEU A 13 -18.51 -3.75 -10.69
C LEU A 13 -17.40 -2.83 -11.21
N ASN A 14 -17.68 -1.53 -11.36
CA ASN A 14 -16.67 -0.58 -11.82
C ASN A 14 -15.69 -0.27 -10.68
N LYS A 15 -14.55 -0.98 -10.68
CA LYS A 15 -13.49 -0.83 -9.68
C LYS A 15 -12.95 0.59 -9.53
N ILE A 16 -12.84 1.34 -10.64
CA ILE A 16 -12.34 2.72 -10.62
C ILE A 16 -13.33 3.59 -9.87
N ALA A 17 -14.61 3.53 -10.22
CA ALA A 17 -15.65 4.32 -9.59
C ALA A 17 -15.79 4.01 -8.09
N ALA A 18 -15.70 2.72 -7.71
CA ALA A 18 -15.77 2.31 -6.31
C ALA A 18 -14.61 2.89 -5.49
N ILE A 19 -13.38 2.75 -5.98
CA ILE A 19 -12.19 3.22 -5.27
C ILE A 19 -12.12 4.76 -5.27
N SER A 20 -12.41 5.41 -6.40
CA SER A 20 -12.42 6.87 -6.47
C SER A 20 -13.49 7.46 -5.54
N GLY A 21 -14.69 6.87 -5.51
CA GLY A 21 -15.77 7.29 -4.60
C GLY A 21 -15.38 7.14 -3.12
N HIS A 22 -14.73 6.04 -2.75
CA HIS A 22 -14.22 5.81 -1.39
C HIS A 22 -13.17 6.86 -1.00
N ILE A 23 -12.16 7.09 -1.87
CA ILE A 23 -11.11 8.08 -1.64
C ILE A 23 -11.70 9.50 -1.51
N SER A 24 -12.64 9.88 -2.39
CA SER A 24 -13.31 11.18 -2.32
C SER A 24 -14.06 11.37 -0.99
N ASN A 25 -14.75 10.33 -0.51
CA ASN A 25 -15.44 10.37 0.79
C ASN A 25 -14.47 10.53 1.96
N LEU A 26 -13.39 9.74 1.99
CA LEU A 26 -12.35 9.86 3.02
C LEU A 26 -11.68 11.24 3.00
N LEU A 27 -11.42 11.80 1.82
CA LEU A 27 -10.86 13.14 1.67
C LEU A 27 -11.79 14.23 2.20
N ALA A 28 -13.09 14.14 1.92
CA ALA A 28 -14.08 15.06 2.46
C ALA A 28 -14.11 15.02 4.01
N GLN A 29 -14.08 13.82 4.60
CA GLN A 29 -14.02 13.62 6.05
C GLN A 29 -12.71 14.17 6.66
N HIS A 30 -11.57 13.92 6.01
CA HIS A 30 -10.26 14.41 6.41
C HIS A 30 -10.20 15.94 6.46
N ARG A 31 -10.64 16.60 5.38
CA ARG A 31 -10.73 18.06 5.30
C ARG A 31 -11.62 18.63 6.41
N ALA A 32 -12.82 18.07 6.61
CA ALA A 32 -13.75 18.53 7.64
C ALA A 32 -13.21 18.36 9.07
N THR A 33 -12.40 17.33 9.33
CA THR A 33 -11.80 17.08 10.65
C THR A 33 -10.64 18.04 10.91
N SER A 34 -9.83 18.32 9.89
CA SER A 34 -8.73 19.30 9.96
C SER A 34 -9.23 20.73 10.15
N SER A 35 -10.29 21.14 9.44
CA SER A 35 -10.91 22.47 9.62
C SER A 35 -11.45 22.68 11.04
N ARG A 36 -12.04 21.63 11.66
CA ARG A 36 -12.52 21.70 13.06
C ARG A 36 -11.38 21.88 14.07
N LYS A 37 -10.26 21.17 13.89
CA LYS A 37 -9.07 21.33 14.74
C LYS A 37 -8.51 22.75 14.66
N LEU A 38 -8.49 23.34 13.46
CA LEU A 38 -7.98 24.69 13.25
C LEU A 38 -8.92 25.77 13.83
N GLY A 39 -10.23 25.64 13.61
CA GLY A 39 -11.24 26.59 14.12
C GLY A 39 -11.37 26.63 15.65
N SER A 40 -10.97 25.57 16.35
CA SER A 40 -10.89 25.54 17.81
C SER A 40 -9.73 26.35 18.38
N SER A 41 -8.73 26.71 17.56
CA SER A 41 -7.46 27.29 18.03
C SER A 41 -7.36 28.82 17.88
N THR A 42 -8.39 29.51 17.40
CA THR A 42 -8.37 30.97 17.17
C THR A 42 -9.57 31.69 17.80
N LYS A 43 -9.41 32.13 19.05
CA LYS A 43 -10.02 33.36 19.59
C LYS A 43 -8.90 34.24 20.14
N LEU A 44 -8.18 34.92 19.26
CA LEU A 44 -7.42 36.13 19.58
C LEU A 44 -7.91 37.23 18.65
N GLY A 45 -8.32 38.34 19.24
CA GLY A 45 -9.00 39.43 18.56
C GLY A 45 -8.11 40.18 17.57
N HIS A 46 -8.79 40.94 16.70
CA HIS A 46 -8.30 41.83 15.65
C HIS A 46 -8.00 41.18 14.28
N GLY A 47 -9.05 41.10 13.46
CA GLY A 47 -9.10 41.85 12.20
C GLY A 47 -8.10 41.56 11.08
N SER A 48 -7.43 40.42 11.06
CA SER A 48 -6.72 39.92 9.87
C SER A 48 -7.26 38.54 9.50
N LEU A 49 -7.68 38.37 8.24
CA LEU A 49 -8.07 37.07 7.69
C LEU A 49 -6.80 36.20 7.63
N ILE A 50 -6.61 35.35 8.64
CA ILE A 50 -5.53 34.35 8.64
C ILE A 50 -5.87 33.36 7.52
N GLU A 51 -5.04 33.33 6.48
CA GLU A 51 -5.10 32.28 5.46
C GLU A 51 -4.92 30.93 6.17
N VAL A 52 -5.96 30.11 6.12
CA VAL A 52 -6.01 28.80 6.74
C VAL A 52 -5.01 27.90 6.02
N SER A 53 -3.96 27.45 6.72
CA SER A 53 -2.99 26.50 6.14
C SER A 53 -3.73 25.27 5.62
N ARG A 54 -3.41 24.83 4.39
CA ARG A 54 -4.04 23.64 3.82
C ARG A 54 -3.75 22.43 4.73
N PRO A 55 -4.72 21.53 4.95
CA PRO A 55 -4.47 20.33 5.75
C PRO A 55 -3.39 19.46 5.09
N PRO A 56 -2.68 18.62 5.84
CA PRO A 56 -1.75 17.66 5.25
C PRO A 56 -2.49 16.74 4.26
N PRO A 57 -1.81 16.19 3.24
CA PRO A 57 -2.43 15.28 2.29
C PRO A 57 -3.07 14.06 2.99
N LEU A 58 -4.16 13.54 2.43
CA LEU A 58 -4.72 12.26 2.84
C LEU A 58 -3.83 11.12 2.32
N PHE A 59 -3.24 10.35 3.22
CA PHE A 59 -2.46 9.17 2.86
C PHE A 59 -3.37 7.93 2.76
N ILE A 60 -3.29 7.23 1.63
CA ILE A 60 -4.02 6.00 1.35
C ILE A 60 -3.02 4.88 1.03
N GLY A 61 -3.10 3.78 1.77
CA GLY A 61 -2.34 2.57 1.44
C GLY A 61 -3.06 1.79 0.35
N LEU A 62 -2.33 1.23 -0.62
CA LEU A 62 -2.90 0.35 -1.63
C LEU A 62 -2.13 -0.98 -1.68
N GLN A 63 -2.81 -2.07 -1.33
CA GLN A 63 -2.25 -3.42 -1.42
C GLN A 63 -2.90 -4.22 -2.55
N GLY A 64 -2.11 -5.08 -3.17
CA GLY A 64 -2.63 -6.11 -4.07
C GLY A 64 -1.53 -7.05 -4.56
N PRO A 65 -1.85 -8.33 -4.83
CA PRO A 65 -0.83 -9.29 -5.21
C PRO A 65 -0.15 -8.99 -6.54
N GLN A 66 0.91 -9.74 -6.84
CA GLN A 66 1.63 -9.64 -8.12
C GLN A 66 0.69 -9.92 -9.30
N GLY A 67 0.80 -9.13 -10.37
CA GLY A 67 -0.01 -9.29 -11.59
C GLY A 67 -1.46 -8.81 -11.52
N ILE A 68 -2.01 -8.47 -10.34
CA ILE A 68 -3.44 -8.10 -10.19
C ILE A 68 -3.83 -6.79 -10.90
N GLY A 69 -2.84 -5.96 -11.28
CA GLY A 69 -3.06 -4.72 -12.03
C GLY A 69 -3.01 -3.43 -11.22
N LYS A 70 -2.29 -3.39 -10.09
CA LYS A 70 -2.10 -2.19 -9.25
C LYS A 70 -1.70 -0.96 -10.05
N THR A 71 -0.62 -1.01 -10.84
CA THR A 71 -0.14 0.12 -11.63
C THR A 71 -1.16 0.60 -12.66
N THR A 72 -1.88 -0.32 -13.30
CA THR A 72 -2.96 0.03 -14.23
C THR A 72 -4.11 0.73 -13.50
N LEU A 73 -4.44 0.25 -12.30
CA LEU A 73 -5.46 0.84 -11.46
C LEU A 73 -5.05 2.24 -10.98
N THR A 74 -3.85 2.42 -10.45
CA THR A 74 -3.40 3.71 -9.91
C THR A 74 -3.30 4.79 -11.00
N ASN A 75 -2.87 4.42 -12.21
CA ASN A 75 -2.91 5.32 -13.38
C ASN A 75 -4.35 5.75 -13.73
N ALA A 76 -5.29 4.81 -13.74
CA ALA A 76 -6.69 5.13 -13.99
C ALA A 76 -7.34 5.96 -12.85
N LEU A 77 -6.87 5.80 -11.61
CA LEU A 77 -7.30 6.64 -10.47
C LEU A 77 -6.77 8.07 -10.59
N LEU A 78 -5.52 8.26 -11.04
CA LEU A 78 -4.98 9.59 -11.36
C LEU A 78 -5.91 10.30 -12.37
N ASP A 79 -6.26 9.63 -13.46
CA ASP A 79 -7.17 10.20 -14.46
C ASP A 79 -8.57 10.48 -13.90
N SER A 80 -9.11 9.60 -13.04
CA SER A 80 -10.47 9.71 -12.52
C SER A 80 -10.63 10.76 -11.44
N LEU A 81 -9.65 10.90 -10.54
CA LEU A 81 -9.71 11.82 -9.39
C LEU A 81 -9.24 13.23 -9.77
N SER A 82 -8.34 13.34 -10.75
CA SER A 82 -7.86 14.63 -11.24
C SER A 82 -8.75 15.25 -12.31
N ARG A 83 -9.91 14.66 -12.65
CA ARG A 83 -10.95 15.33 -13.47
C ARG A 83 -11.89 16.15 -12.58
N PRO A 84 -12.33 17.34 -13.03
CA PRO A 84 -13.42 18.05 -12.36
C PRO A 84 -14.65 17.13 -12.33
N GLN A 85 -15.18 16.83 -11.14
CA GLN A 85 -16.44 16.08 -11.06
C GLN A 85 -17.57 16.94 -11.62
N GLU A 86 -18.36 16.45 -12.58
CA GLU A 86 -19.57 17.18 -12.96
C GLU A 86 -20.55 17.20 -11.77
N PRO A 87 -21.22 18.32 -11.50
CA PRO A 87 -22.26 18.34 -10.48
C PRO A 87 -23.33 17.31 -10.84
N THR A 88 -23.52 16.31 -9.99
CA THR A 88 -24.63 15.35 -10.13
C THR A 88 -25.94 16.11 -9.98
N ILE A 89 -26.60 16.38 -11.09
CA ILE A 89 -27.98 16.87 -11.10
C ILE A 89 -28.85 15.71 -10.62
N ASP A 90 -29.28 15.79 -9.37
CA ASP A 90 -30.29 14.90 -8.81
C ASP A 90 -31.60 15.14 -9.58
N THR A 91 -31.92 14.28 -10.54
CA THR A 91 -33.19 14.33 -11.29
C THR A 91 -34.30 13.75 -10.44
N THR A 92 -34.69 14.46 -9.39
CA THR A 92 -36.03 14.39 -8.83
C THR A 92 -36.79 15.66 -9.22
N PRO A 93 -37.93 15.57 -9.95
CA PRO A 93 -38.69 16.75 -10.32
C PRO A 93 -39.48 17.24 -9.11
N ALA A 94 -38.90 18.13 -8.30
CA ALA A 94 -39.62 18.87 -7.29
C ALA A 94 -39.63 20.37 -7.62
N LEU A 95 -40.84 20.91 -7.57
CA LEU A 95 -41.30 22.22 -8.03
C LEU A 95 -40.82 23.36 -7.10
N VAL A 96 -40.04 24.28 -7.67
CA VAL A 96 -40.02 25.75 -7.46
C VAL A 96 -39.82 26.36 -6.04
N SER A 97 -38.81 27.24 -6.00
CA SER A 97 -38.68 28.48 -5.20
C SER A 97 -38.08 28.41 -3.79
N ALA A 98 -36.78 28.65 -3.71
CA ALA A 98 -36.21 29.65 -2.80
C ALA A 98 -34.87 30.16 -3.35
N LYS A 99 -34.73 31.49 -3.45
CA LYS A 99 -33.43 32.16 -3.58
C LYS A 99 -32.69 32.00 -2.25
N SER A 100 -31.49 31.44 -2.27
CA SER A 100 -30.49 31.67 -1.23
C SER A 100 -29.09 31.50 -1.80
N ASP A 101 -28.26 32.51 -1.56
CA ASP A 101 -26.86 32.66 -1.93
C ASP A 101 -25.97 31.55 -1.36
N ALA A 102 -25.90 30.40 -2.02
CA ALA A 102 -24.85 29.42 -1.81
C ALA A 102 -23.76 29.63 -2.87
N ALA A 103 -22.58 30.08 -2.43
CA ALA A 103 -21.38 30.14 -3.23
C ALA A 103 -21.18 28.79 -3.95
N SER A 104 -21.32 28.80 -5.28
CA SER A 104 -21.02 27.64 -6.11
C SER A 104 -19.52 27.38 -6.05
N SER A 105 -19.07 26.54 -5.12
CA SER A 105 -17.72 25.99 -5.17
C SER A 105 -17.66 25.07 -6.38
N SER A 106 -17.07 25.55 -7.47
CA SER A 106 -16.64 24.70 -8.58
C SER A 106 -15.91 23.48 -8.01
N PRO A 107 -16.21 22.25 -8.46
CA PRO A 107 -15.59 21.05 -7.92
C PRO A 107 -14.09 21.13 -8.14
N SER A 108 -13.35 21.34 -7.05
CA SER A 108 -11.91 21.51 -7.11
C SER A 108 -11.26 20.18 -7.50
N GLN A 109 -10.42 20.24 -8.51
CA GLN A 109 -9.60 19.14 -8.97
C GLN A 109 -8.76 18.59 -7.81
N ILE A 110 -8.76 17.25 -7.61
CA ILE A 110 -7.96 16.61 -6.56
C ILE A 110 -6.51 16.49 -7.06
N SER A 111 -5.59 17.12 -6.33
CA SER A 111 -4.14 16.95 -6.53
C SER A 111 -3.69 15.63 -5.89
N LEU A 112 -3.28 14.66 -6.70
CA LEU A 112 -2.97 13.30 -6.28
C LEU A 112 -1.54 12.92 -6.67
N ALA A 113 -0.79 12.34 -5.73
CA ALA A 113 0.46 11.66 -6.00
C ALA A 113 0.33 10.15 -5.75
N VAL A 114 0.98 9.34 -6.58
CA VAL A 114 1.09 7.89 -6.39
C VAL A 114 2.57 7.54 -6.27
N LEU A 115 2.93 6.84 -5.20
CA LEU A 115 4.25 6.27 -4.98
C LEU A 115 4.15 4.76 -5.06
N SER A 116 5.19 4.12 -5.57
CA SER A 116 5.35 2.67 -5.59
C SER A 116 6.38 2.26 -4.54
N LEU A 117 6.04 1.27 -3.71
CA LEU A 117 6.96 0.69 -2.73
C LEU A 117 8.24 0.16 -3.39
N ASP A 118 8.14 -0.35 -4.62
CA ASP A 118 9.28 -0.90 -5.36
C ASP A 118 10.33 0.18 -5.72
N ASP A 119 9.98 1.48 -5.72
CA ASP A 119 10.98 2.55 -5.93
C ASP A 119 11.89 2.76 -4.71
N PHE A 120 11.48 2.20 -3.57
CA PHE A 120 12.21 2.25 -2.31
C PHE A 120 12.99 0.96 -2.03
N TYR A 121 13.25 0.11 -3.03
CA TYR A 121 14.21 -0.98 -2.82
C TYR A 121 15.58 -0.45 -2.34
N LEU A 122 16.28 -1.28 -1.57
CA LEU A 122 17.67 -1.01 -1.20
C LEU A 122 18.54 -0.88 -2.46
N PRO A 123 19.55 0.01 -2.47
CA PRO A 123 20.56 0.03 -3.53
C PRO A 123 21.25 -1.33 -3.68
N HIS A 124 21.81 -1.61 -4.86
CA HIS A 124 22.39 -2.91 -5.20
C HIS A 124 23.44 -3.38 -4.18
N GLU A 125 24.29 -2.47 -3.71
CA GLU A 125 25.30 -2.76 -2.70
C GLU A 125 24.67 -3.25 -1.39
N ALA A 126 23.70 -2.51 -0.86
CA ALA A 126 23.00 -2.89 0.37
C ALA A 126 22.18 -4.18 0.20
N MET A 127 21.59 -4.42 -0.98
CA MET A 127 20.92 -5.67 -1.31
C MET A 127 21.89 -6.86 -1.31
N THR A 128 23.11 -6.65 -1.83
CA THR A 128 24.17 -7.67 -1.83
C THR A 128 24.64 -7.97 -0.41
N GLN A 129 24.79 -6.94 0.43
CA GLN A 129 25.10 -7.10 1.85
C GLN A 129 23.98 -7.82 2.61
N LEU A 130 22.71 -7.56 2.31
CA LEU A 130 21.59 -8.27 2.91
C LEU A 130 21.57 -9.76 2.52
N ALA A 131 21.90 -10.06 1.26
CA ALA A 131 21.85 -11.42 0.72
C ALA A 131 23.05 -12.30 1.14
N PHE A 132 24.22 -11.70 1.32
CA PHE A 132 25.50 -12.41 1.48
C PHE A 132 26.39 -11.90 2.62
N GLY A 133 26.00 -10.82 3.30
CA GLY A 133 26.74 -10.27 4.42
C GLY A 133 26.65 -11.15 5.66
N PRO A 134 27.56 -10.94 6.64
CA PRO A 134 27.53 -11.68 7.89
C PRO A 134 26.22 -11.41 8.63
N SER A 135 25.61 -12.48 9.14
CA SER A 135 24.41 -12.42 9.97
C SER A 135 24.66 -11.47 11.15
N THR A 136 23.85 -10.41 11.32
CA THR A 136 23.96 -9.57 12.52
C THR A 136 23.55 -10.42 13.74
N PRO A 137 24.28 -10.36 14.87
CA PRO A 137 24.06 -11.24 16.03
C PRO A 137 22.75 -10.97 16.82
N SER A 138 21.83 -10.15 16.29
CA SER A 138 20.71 -9.58 17.03
C SER A 138 19.35 -10.24 16.77
N SER A 139 19.24 -11.25 15.91
CA SER A 139 17.95 -11.91 15.65
C SER A 139 18.15 -13.34 15.16
N SER A 140 17.95 -14.27 16.09
CA SER A 140 17.92 -15.73 15.93
C SER A 140 19.27 -16.44 15.72
N PRO A 141 19.43 -17.65 16.31
CA PRO A 141 20.67 -18.41 16.26
C PRO A 141 20.96 -18.82 14.81
N THR A 142 22.14 -18.44 14.31
CA THR A 142 22.70 -18.98 13.07
C THR A 142 22.73 -20.50 13.16
N VAL A 143 21.89 -21.16 12.36
CA VAL A 143 21.99 -22.61 12.17
C VAL A 143 23.22 -22.85 11.29
N SER A 144 24.35 -23.10 11.95
CA SER A 144 25.53 -23.63 11.28
C SER A 144 25.15 -24.96 10.62
N THR A 145 25.33 -25.05 9.31
CA THR A 145 25.30 -26.36 8.65
C THR A 145 26.38 -27.26 9.27
N PRO A 146 26.26 -28.60 9.21
CA PRO A 146 27.29 -29.52 9.70
C PRO A 146 28.71 -29.21 9.16
N ASP A 147 28.78 -28.52 8.02
CA ASP A 147 30.01 -28.12 7.32
C ASP A 147 30.50 -26.70 7.69
N GLY A 148 29.85 -26.02 8.64
CA GLY A 148 30.25 -24.70 9.13
C GLY A 148 29.94 -23.52 8.20
N GLN A 149 29.16 -23.72 7.13
CA GLN A 149 28.70 -22.61 6.27
C GLN A 149 27.44 -21.95 6.85
N GLU A 150 27.46 -20.61 6.96
CA GLU A 150 26.26 -19.81 7.23
C GLU A 150 25.25 -19.98 6.08
N LYS A 151 24.06 -20.52 6.40
CA LYS A 151 22.96 -20.58 5.44
C LYS A 151 22.36 -19.18 5.29
N THR A 152 22.51 -18.58 4.12
CA THR A 152 21.88 -17.30 3.76
C THR A 152 20.41 -17.48 3.43
N ASN A 153 19.55 -16.59 3.95
CA ASN A 153 18.11 -16.67 3.78
C ASN A 153 17.71 -16.52 2.30
N VAL A 154 17.09 -17.56 1.75
CA VAL A 154 16.72 -17.64 0.32
C VAL A 154 15.76 -16.53 -0.08
N LEU A 155 14.88 -16.12 0.83
CA LEU A 155 13.86 -15.11 0.61
C LEU A 155 14.45 -13.69 0.48
N LEU A 156 15.60 -13.45 1.10
CA LEU A 156 16.32 -12.17 1.08
C LEU A 156 17.40 -12.09 0.00
N LYS A 157 17.56 -13.14 -0.83
CA LYS A 157 18.50 -13.14 -1.97
C LYS A 157 17.96 -12.32 -3.13
N GLY A 158 18.15 -11.01 -3.06
CA GLY A 158 17.65 -10.04 -4.04
C GLY A 158 16.29 -9.46 -3.66
N ARG A 159 15.88 -8.42 -4.40
CA ARG A 159 14.72 -7.58 -4.09
C ARG A 159 13.39 -8.36 -4.06
N GLY A 160 12.48 -7.95 -3.18
CA GLY A 160 11.09 -8.42 -3.19
C GLY A 160 10.39 -8.35 -1.84
N LEU A 161 10.86 -9.17 -0.89
CA LEU A 161 10.22 -9.38 0.40
C LEU A 161 10.49 -8.25 1.41
N PRO A 162 9.68 -8.12 2.46
CA PRO A 162 9.98 -7.23 3.59
C PRO A 162 11.42 -7.40 4.07
N GLY A 163 12.07 -6.28 4.35
CA GLY A 163 13.51 -6.19 4.61
C GLY A 163 14.36 -5.81 3.39
N THR A 164 13.85 -5.94 2.17
CA THR A 164 14.58 -5.56 0.94
C THR A 164 14.35 -4.12 0.49
N HIS A 165 13.53 -3.36 1.21
CA HIS A 165 13.27 -1.93 0.98
C HIS A 165 14.01 -1.06 2.00
N ASP A 166 14.39 0.14 1.58
CA ASP A 166 14.95 1.21 2.41
C ASP A 166 13.80 1.89 3.18
N VAL A 167 13.34 1.22 4.23
CA VAL A 167 12.24 1.70 5.08
C VAL A 167 12.54 3.06 5.71
N PRO A 168 13.78 3.36 6.19
CA PRO A 168 14.11 4.69 6.68
C PRO A 168 13.95 5.80 5.63
N LEU A 169 14.41 5.57 4.39
CA LEU A 169 14.19 6.54 3.31
C LEU A 169 12.70 6.72 3.00
N LEU A 170 11.94 5.63 2.94
CA LEU A 170 10.49 5.68 2.73
C LEU A 170 9.81 6.52 3.81
N ALA A 171 10.12 6.29 5.08
CA ALA A 171 9.57 7.06 6.20
C ALA A 171 9.94 8.55 6.13
N GLN A 172 11.18 8.88 5.73
CA GLN A 172 11.60 10.26 5.50
C GLN A 172 10.79 10.94 4.39
N VAL A 173 10.56 10.25 3.27
CA VAL A 173 9.76 10.77 2.16
C VAL A 173 8.29 10.96 2.58
N LEU A 174 7.70 9.98 3.28
CA LEU A 174 6.31 10.11 3.77
C LEU A 174 6.16 11.28 4.75
N ASN A 175 7.14 11.48 5.64
CA ASN A 175 7.17 12.63 6.54
C ASN A 175 7.24 13.96 5.75
N ALA A 176 8.12 14.05 4.76
CA ALA A 176 8.24 15.24 3.92
C ALA A 176 6.95 15.53 3.14
N LEU A 177 6.28 14.48 2.63
CA LEU A 177 4.98 14.59 1.95
C LEU A 177 3.86 15.01 2.91
N TYR A 178 3.88 14.57 4.17
CA TYR A 178 2.90 15.00 5.17
C TYR A 178 2.95 16.52 5.38
N HIS A 179 4.14 17.11 5.32
CA HIS A 179 4.40 18.54 5.47
C HIS A 179 4.44 19.33 4.14
N ILE A 180 4.12 18.71 3.00
CA ILE A 180 4.25 19.38 1.68
C ILE A 180 3.29 20.56 1.51
N ASN A 181 2.20 20.58 2.27
CA ASN A 181 1.16 21.61 2.22
C ASN A 181 1.37 22.74 3.24
N ASP A 182 2.36 22.63 4.13
CA ASP A 182 2.65 23.67 5.09
C ASP A 182 3.05 24.97 4.34
N GLU A 183 2.98 26.12 5.00
CA GLU A 183 3.48 27.39 4.42
C GLU A 183 5.00 27.34 4.26
N PRO A 184 5.58 27.78 3.13
CA PRO A 184 7.02 27.82 2.98
C PRO A 184 7.59 28.65 4.13
N ALA A 185 8.63 28.12 4.79
CA ALA A 185 9.28 28.86 5.86
C ALA A 185 9.70 30.22 5.28
N SER A 186 9.25 31.32 5.88
CA SER A 186 9.76 32.64 5.53
C SER A 186 11.27 32.54 5.56
N THR A 187 11.93 32.66 4.41
CA THR A 187 13.36 32.87 4.37
C THR A 187 13.58 34.19 5.11
N GLY A 188 13.85 34.12 6.41
CA GLY A 188 14.18 35.29 7.19
C GLY A 188 15.33 36.00 6.48
N PRO A 189 15.29 37.33 6.34
CA PRO A 189 16.40 38.03 5.72
C PRO A 189 17.67 37.68 6.49
N ALA A 190 18.73 37.32 5.75
CA ALA A 190 20.06 37.27 6.31
C ALA A 190 20.28 38.58 7.09
N LEU A 191 20.72 38.48 8.35
CA LEU A 191 20.97 39.62 9.23
C LEU A 191 21.94 40.60 8.55
N GLN A 192 21.38 41.55 7.80
CA GLN A 192 22.06 42.76 7.39
C GLN A 192 21.71 43.79 8.45
N GLN A 193 22.68 44.10 9.31
CA GLN A 193 22.60 45.27 10.17
C GLN A 193 22.48 46.48 9.26
N ASP A 194 21.28 47.07 9.16
CA ASP A 194 21.16 48.43 8.65
C ASP A 194 20.17 49.26 9.46
N ASN A 195 20.57 50.50 9.68
CA ASN A 195 20.04 51.42 10.66
C ASN A 195 18.69 52.02 10.21
N GLY A 196 17.65 51.77 10.98
CA GLY A 196 16.55 52.70 11.25
C GLY A 196 15.84 53.35 10.06
N ASN A 197 14.87 52.63 9.45
CA ASN A 197 13.57 53.21 9.07
C ASN A 197 12.56 52.10 8.73
N HIS A 198 11.65 51.76 9.66
CA HIS A 198 10.64 50.71 9.43
C HIS A 198 9.43 51.26 8.68
N THR A 199 9.40 51.04 7.36
CA THR A 199 8.14 50.92 6.62
C THR A 199 7.92 49.43 6.36
N ASN A 200 6.84 48.86 6.90
CA ASN A 200 6.42 47.49 6.60
C ASN A 200 5.90 47.45 5.16
N ILE A 201 6.79 47.22 4.20
CA ILE A 201 6.41 46.83 2.85
C ILE A 201 6.20 45.31 2.88
N PRO A 202 5.02 44.78 2.51
CA PRO A 202 4.85 43.33 2.36
C PRO A 202 5.85 42.84 1.31
N SER A 203 6.71 41.89 1.69
CA SER A 203 7.63 41.25 0.74
C SER A 203 6.80 40.56 -0.34
N SER A 204 6.88 41.08 -1.57
CA SER A 204 6.22 40.53 -2.77
C SER A 204 6.98 39.32 -3.34
N ASP A 205 7.75 38.61 -2.51
CA ASP A 205 8.50 37.46 -2.97
C ASP A 205 7.53 36.33 -3.34
N PRO A 206 7.71 35.69 -4.51
CA PRO A 206 6.82 34.62 -4.94
C PRO A 206 6.93 33.45 -3.95
N VAL A 207 5.78 33.03 -3.41
CA VAL A 207 5.63 31.83 -2.57
C VAL A 207 6.06 30.61 -3.40
N VAL A 208 7.25 30.07 -3.12
CA VAL A 208 7.77 28.88 -3.81
C VAL A 208 7.11 27.63 -3.19
N PRO A 209 6.42 26.79 -3.99
CA PRO A 209 5.82 25.56 -3.47
C PRO A 209 6.88 24.60 -2.92
N ARG A 210 6.57 23.89 -1.84
CA ARG A 210 7.46 22.83 -1.33
C ARG A 210 7.54 21.67 -2.33
N THR A 211 8.74 21.12 -2.45
CA THR A 211 9.02 19.97 -3.30
C THR A 211 9.61 18.82 -2.50
N VAL A 212 9.27 17.59 -2.85
CA VAL A 212 9.82 16.36 -2.26
C VAL A 212 10.42 15.49 -3.36
N GLN A 213 11.64 14.99 -3.13
CA GLN A 213 12.32 14.07 -4.03
C GLN A 213 11.87 12.64 -3.76
N ILE A 214 11.49 11.91 -4.81
CA ILE A 214 11.06 10.52 -4.77
C ILE A 214 12.12 9.69 -5.50
N PRO A 215 12.72 8.67 -4.86
CA PRO A 215 13.71 7.84 -5.52
C PRO A 215 13.10 7.11 -6.71
N ARG A 216 13.95 6.70 -7.65
CA ARG A 216 13.58 5.80 -8.74
C ARG A 216 14.42 4.54 -8.65
N TYR A 217 13.81 3.39 -8.97
CA TYR A 217 14.50 2.12 -9.00
C TYR A 217 14.46 1.50 -10.39
N ASP A 218 15.62 1.21 -10.97
CA ASP A 218 15.73 0.53 -12.26
C ASP A 218 15.99 -0.97 -12.04
N LYS A 219 14.95 -1.76 -12.26
CA LYS A 219 14.97 -3.24 -12.13
C LYS A 219 15.85 -3.94 -13.17
N SER A 220 16.27 -3.24 -14.23
CA SER A 220 17.07 -3.81 -15.32
C SER A 220 18.59 -3.76 -15.06
N MET A 221 19.04 -2.87 -14.18
CA MET A 221 20.45 -2.74 -13.82
C MET A 221 21.03 -4.02 -13.21
N HIS A 222 22.36 -4.15 -13.26
CA HIS A 222 23.10 -5.31 -12.72
C HIS A 222 22.56 -6.66 -13.21
N SER A 223 22.34 -6.78 -14.52
CA SER A 223 21.76 -7.98 -15.16
C SER A 223 20.39 -8.38 -14.58
N GLY A 224 19.54 -7.38 -14.29
CA GLY A 224 18.19 -7.60 -13.76
C GLY A 224 18.09 -7.75 -12.24
N GLN A 225 19.20 -7.60 -11.50
CA GLN A 225 19.17 -7.55 -10.03
C GLN A 225 18.60 -6.22 -9.52
N GLY A 226 18.80 -5.15 -10.30
CA GLY A 226 18.27 -3.81 -10.08
C GLY A 226 19.17 -2.91 -9.23
N ASP A 227 18.98 -1.59 -9.35
CA ASP A 227 19.62 -0.58 -8.52
C ASP A 227 18.76 0.68 -8.37
N ARG A 228 19.08 1.49 -7.36
CA ARG A 228 18.52 2.83 -7.22
C ARG A 228 19.21 3.77 -8.22
N LEU A 229 18.43 4.55 -8.95
CA LEU A 229 18.96 5.60 -9.82
C LEU A 229 19.43 6.80 -9.01
N PRO A 230 20.49 7.51 -9.45
CA PRO A 230 20.89 8.77 -8.85
C PRO A 230 19.85 9.87 -9.07
N GLU A 231 19.05 9.80 -10.13
CA GLU A 231 17.95 10.72 -10.38
C GLU A 231 16.70 10.38 -9.56
N SER A 232 15.99 11.42 -9.12
CA SER A 232 14.71 11.35 -8.42
C SER A 232 13.61 12.09 -9.17
N ASP A 233 12.38 11.62 -9.01
CA ASP A 233 11.20 12.39 -9.43
C ASP A 233 10.92 13.49 -8.40
N THR A 234 10.46 14.65 -8.84
CA THR A 234 10.11 15.77 -7.95
C THR A 234 8.60 15.91 -7.85
N LEU A 235 8.04 15.71 -6.65
CA LEU A 235 6.64 16.05 -6.35
C LEU A 235 6.56 17.47 -5.80
N THR A 236 5.60 18.25 -6.30
CA THR A 236 5.40 19.65 -5.91
C THR A 236 4.05 19.80 -5.22
N GLY A 237 4.03 20.44 -4.06
CA GLY A 237 2.81 20.75 -3.33
C GLY A 237 2.01 21.90 -3.97
N PRO A 238 0.76 22.11 -3.54
CA PRO A 238 0.04 21.31 -2.55
C PRO A 238 -0.55 20.01 -3.13
N LEU A 239 -0.66 18.98 -2.29
CA LEU A 239 -1.29 17.69 -2.59
C LEU A 239 -2.53 17.47 -1.73
N ASP A 240 -3.59 16.90 -2.29
CA ASP A 240 -4.78 16.50 -1.54
C ASP A 240 -4.69 15.05 -1.06
N VAL A 241 -4.14 14.17 -1.90
CA VAL A 241 -4.05 12.73 -1.64
C VAL A 241 -2.66 12.23 -2.02
N VAL A 242 -2.12 11.32 -1.21
CA VAL A 242 -0.92 10.53 -1.51
C VAL A 242 -1.30 9.06 -1.41
N ILE A 243 -1.11 8.30 -2.48
CA ILE A 243 -1.27 6.85 -2.48
C ILE A 243 0.12 6.22 -2.43
N LEU A 244 0.37 5.31 -1.48
CA LEU A 244 1.50 4.40 -1.53
C LEU A 244 0.99 3.01 -1.88
N GLU A 245 1.36 2.52 -3.06
CA GLU A 245 1.02 1.18 -3.50
C GLU A 245 2.17 0.20 -3.28
N GLY A 246 1.84 -1.03 -2.90
CA GLY A 246 2.83 -2.09 -2.79
C GLY A 246 2.20 -3.44 -2.55
N TRP A 247 2.86 -4.51 -3.00
CA TRP A 247 2.29 -5.85 -2.93
C TRP A 247 2.16 -6.39 -1.50
N CYS A 248 3.00 -5.93 -0.57
CA CYS A 248 3.01 -6.30 0.84
C CYS A 248 2.60 -5.16 1.78
N MET A 249 2.05 -4.05 1.25
CA MET A 249 1.53 -2.97 2.10
C MET A 249 0.48 -3.52 3.07
N GLY A 250 0.56 -3.17 4.35
CA GLY A 250 -0.37 -3.65 5.37
C GLY A 250 -0.16 -5.09 5.81
N PHE A 251 0.90 -5.78 5.37
CA PHE A 251 1.32 -7.03 6.00
C PHE A 251 1.82 -6.76 7.41
N TYR A 252 1.47 -7.62 8.37
CA TYR A 252 1.92 -7.50 9.76
C TYR A 252 2.72 -8.72 10.22
N PRO A 253 3.69 -8.52 11.13
CA PRO A 253 4.38 -9.64 11.76
C PRO A 253 3.42 -10.42 12.65
N LEU A 254 3.64 -11.73 12.72
CA LEU A 254 3.03 -12.62 13.67
C LEU A 254 3.88 -12.68 14.94
N SER A 255 3.22 -12.91 16.08
CA SER A 255 3.95 -13.28 17.30
C SER A 255 4.63 -14.64 17.13
N PRO A 256 5.77 -14.90 17.81
CA PRO A 256 6.53 -16.14 17.65
C PRO A 256 5.67 -17.42 17.72
N GLU A 257 4.74 -17.48 18.68
CA GLU A 257 3.82 -18.61 18.85
C GLU A 257 2.90 -18.82 17.63
N LYS A 258 2.37 -17.75 17.05
CA LYS A 258 1.46 -17.81 15.89
C LYS A 258 2.22 -18.17 14.63
N LEU A 259 3.42 -17.61 14.46
CA LEU A 259 4.28 -17.94 13.35
C LEU A 259 4.64 -19.44 13.36
N LEU A 260 5.03 -19.96 14.52
CA LEU A 260 5.34 -21.37 14.71
C LEU A 260 4.11 -22.27 14.52
N ALA A 261 2.94 -21.85 15.02
CA ALA A 261 1.70 -22.58 14.82
C ALA A 261 1.35 -22.68 13.33
N GLN A 262 1.37 -21.56 12.62
CA GLN A 262 1.09 -21.54 11.19
C GLN A 262 2.11 -22.35 10.37
N TRP A 263 3.40 -22.28 10.73
CA TRP A 263 4.43 -23.13 10.13
C TRP A 263 4.12 -24.62 10.32
N ARG A 264 3.71 -25.04 11.52
CA ARG A 264 3.37 -26.44 11.81
C ARG A 264 2.16 -26.92 11.01
N VAL A 265 1.12 -26.09 10.84
CA VAL A 265 -0.06 -26.44 10.03
C VAL A 265 0.34 -26.77 8.58
N LEU A 266 1.28 -26.05 7.99
CA LEU A 266 1.76 -26.35 6.64
C LEU A 266 2.33 -27.77 6.49
N PHE A 267 2.89 -28.33 7.56
CA PHE A 267 3.55 -29.64 7.57
C PHE A 267 2.83 -30.72 8.39
N SER A 268 1.66 -30.43 8.96
CA SER A 268 0.88 -31.46 9.64
C SER A 268 0.21 -32.41 8.63
N ASP A 269 0.27 -33.71 8.91
CA ASP A 269 -0.28 -34.77 8.04
C ASP A 269 -1.73 -35.17 8.41
N SER A 270 -2.49 -34.30 9.08
CA SER A 270 -3.82 -34.69 9.55
C SER A 270 -4.77 -34.95 8.37
N GLU A 271 -5.23 -36.20 8.25
CA GLU A 271 -6.09 -36.66 7.14
C GLU A 271 -7.48 -36.01 7.11
N ALA A 272 -7.91 -35.36 8.19
CA ALA A 272 -9.18 -34.65 8.27
C ALA A 272 -9.23 -33.37 7.41
N GLU A 273 -8.07 -32.83 7.00
CA GLU A 273 -7.94 -31.65 6.14
C GLU A 273 -7.47 -31.99 4.71
N GLN A 274 -7.16 -33.27 4.43
CA GLN A 274 -6.64 -33.73 3.13
C GLN A 274 -7.69 -33.77 2.02
N HIS A 275 -8.98 -33.74 2.36
CA HIS A 275 -10.03 -33.54 1.39
C HIS A 275 -10.32 -32.03 1.22
N VAL A 276 -9.98 -31.47 0.04
CA VAL A 276 -10.73 -30.40 -0.68
C VAL A 276 -10.09 -28.99 -0.88
N ARG A 277 -8.78 -28.71 -0.74
CA ARG A 277 -8.25 -27.43 -1.30
C ARG A 277 -6.89 -27.57 -1.99
N MET A 278 -6.88 -27.48 -3.34
CA MET A 278 -5.65 -27.40 -4.17
C MET A 278 -4.63 -26.35 -3.67
N GLU A 279 -5.12 -25.33 -2.98
CA GLU A 279 -4.32 -24.24 -2.43
C GLU A 279 -3.49 -24.66 -1.21
N GLY A 280 -3.95 -25.61 -0.40
CA GLY A 280 -3.16 -26.16 0.72
C GLY A 280 -1.95 -26.96 0.21
N THR A 281 -2.14 -27.73 -0.85
CA THR A 281 -1.06 -28.45 -1.54
C THR A 281 -0.03 -27.47 -2.12
N LEU A 282 -0.49 -26.40 -2.79
CA LEU A 282 0.39 -25.38 -3.37
C LEU A 282 1.28 -24.70 -2.32
N GLN A 283 0.74 -24.36 -1.14
CA GLN A 283 1.51 -23.72 -0.07
C GLN A 283 2.70 -24.58 0.36
N ARG A 284 2.44 -25.85 0.69
CA ARG A 284 3.48 -26.82 1.08
C ARG A 284 4.50 -27.00 -0.04
N GLU A 285 4.04 -27.20 -1.27
CA GLU A 285 4.91 -27.38 -2.43
C GLU A 285 5.86 -26.20 -2.65
N VAL A 286 5.38 -24.96 -2.50
CA VAL A 286 6.23 -23.78 -2.69
C VAL A 286 7.29 -23.69 -1.61
N VAL A 287 6.92 -23.89 -0.34
CA VAL A 287 7.87 -23.86 0.78
C VAL A 287 8.93 -24.96 0.62
N THR A 288 8.53 -26.17 0.21
CA THR A 288 9.45 -27.28 -0.07
C THR A 288 10.34 -27.00 -1.27
N ARG A 289 9.80 -26.51 -2.39
CA ARG A 289 10.55 -26.22 -3.63
C ARG A 289 11.62 -25.15 -3.41
N LEU A 290 11.34 -24.18 -2.55
CA LEU A 290 12.29 -23.12 -2.17
C LEU A 290 13.30 -23.57 -1.10
N GLY A 291 13.11 -24.74 -0.47
CA GLY A 291 13.99 -25.21 0.61
C GLY A 291 13.97 -24.31 1.84
N LEU A 292 12.82 -23.70 2.13
CA LEU A 292 12.68 -22.77 3.25
C LEU A 292 12.74 -23.51 4.58
N ALA A 293 13.44 -22.93 5.53
CA ALA A 293 13.38 -23.27 6.94
C ALA A 293 12.49 -22.27 7.69
N PHE A 294 12.12 -22.61 8.93
CA PHE A 294 11.29 -21.73 9.76
C PHE A 294 11.97 -20.37 9.98
N GLU A 295 13.28 -20.40 10.18
CA GLU A 295 14.14 -19.23 10.41
C GLU A 295 14.13 -18.28 9.21
N ASP A 296 13.97 -18.79 7.99
CA ASP A 296 13.86 -17.96 6.79
C ASP A 296 12.60 -17.07 6.85
N ILE A 297 11.49 -17.61 7.36
CA ILE A 297 10.24 -16.87 7.56
C ILE A 297 10.32 -15.97 8.79
N GLU A 298 10.91 -16.46 9.88
CA GLU A 298 11.08 -15.71 11.13
C GLU A 298 11.88 -14.43 10.92
N GLN A 299 12.94 -14.48 10.11
CA GLN A 299 13.72 -13.29 9.78
C GLN A 299 12.89 -12.25 9.01
N VAL A 300 12.13 -12.68 7.99
CA VAL A 300 11.23 -11.77 7.23
C VAL A 300 10.14 -11.20 8.15
N ASN A 301 9.62 -12.01 9.06
CA ASN A 301 8.66 -11.58 10.08
C ASN A 301 9.25 -10.47 10.97
N GLY A 302 10.49 -10.60 11.43
CA GLY A 302 11.19 -9.55 12.19
C GLY A 302 11.35 -8.26 11.39
N LEU A 303 11.82 -8.36 10.15
CA LEU A 303 12.05 -7.21 9.25
C LEU A 303 10.75 -6.47 8.87
N LEU A 304 9.60 -7.13 9.00
CA LEU A 304 8.30 -6.50 8.78
C LEU A 304 7.92 -5.50 9.89
N GLY A 305 8.54 -5.61 11.07
CA GLY A 305 8.37 -4.66 12.18
C GLY A 305 8.67 -3.22 11.79
N ASP A 306 9.72 -3.00 10.98
CA ASP A 306 10.11 -1.66 10.54
C ASP A 306 8.99 -0.94 9.77
N TYR A 307 8.20 -1.68 8.97
CA TYR A 307 7.07 -1.11 8.22
C TYR A 307 5.94 -0.70 9.17
N VAL A 308 5.66 -1.53 10.17
CA VAL A 308 4.62 -1.26 11.17
C VAL A 308 4.96 -0.01 11.97
N GLU A 309 6.22 0.14 12.36
CA GLU A 309 6.66 1.27 13.19
C GLU A 309 6.84 2.56 12.40
N GLN A 310 7.46 2.50 11.22
CA GLN A 310 7.92 3.70 10.51
C GLN A 310 7.02 4.13 9.35
N VAL A 311 6.21 3.22 8.79
CA VAL A 311 5.46 3.47 7.54
C VAL A 311 3.95 3.48 7.79
N TYR A 312 3.41 2.48 8.48
CA TYR A 312 1.96 2.34 8.65
C TYR A 312 1.26 3.49 9.41
N PRO A 313 1.88 4.21 10.36
CA PRO A 313 1.23 5.32 11.06
C PRO A 313 0.70 6.43 10.14
N TYR A 314 1.30 6.63 8.96
CA TYR A 314 0.83 7.63 7.99
C TYR A 314 -0.54 7.28 7.38
N PHE A 315 -0.92 6.01 7.31
CA PHE A 315 -2.08 5.54 6.55
C PHE A 315 -3.38 5.47 7.37
N SER A 316 -3.49 6.27 8.44
CA SER A 316 -4.76 6.44 9.17
C SER A 316 -5.87 7.08 8.33
N GLY A 317 -5.53 7.64 7.17
CA GLY A 317 -6.46 8.18 6.18
C GLY A 317 -7.37 7.13 5.54
N GLY A 318 -6.85 5.92 5.31
CA GLY A 318 -7.59 4.81 4.73
C GLY A 318 -6.72 3.83 3.96
N PHE A 319 -7.34 2.75 3.49
CA PHE A 319 -6.63 1.67 2.82
C PHE A 319 -7.49 1.04 1.72
N VAL A 320 -6.85 0.64 0.62
CA VAL A 320 -7.48 -0.07 -0.49
C VAL A 320 -6.77 -1.39 -0.69
N GLN A 321 -7.51 -2.49 -0.71
CA GLN A 321 -6.99 -3.81 -0.99
C GLN A 321 -7.59 -4.38 -2.27
N LEU A 322 -6.76 -4.87 -3.17
CA LEU A 322 -7.15 -5.75 -4.26
C LEU A 322 -6.84 -7.18 -3.85
N ALA A 323 -7.86 -8.01 -3.70
CA ALA A 323 -7.72 -9.38 -3.25
C ALA A 323 -8.15 -10.38 -4.33
N PRO A 324 -7.50 -11.54 -4.44
CA PRO A 324 -8.06 -12.68 -5.15
C PRO A 324 -9.25 -13.25 -4.38
N PRO A 325 -10.12 -14.06 -5.02
CA PRO A 325 -11.19 -14.75 -4.31
C PRO A 325 -10.62 -15.70 -3.25
N PRO A 326 -11.21 -15.80 -2.05
CA PRO A 326 -10.73 -16.69 -0.99
C PRO A 326 -10.68 -18.18 -1.39
N SER A 327 -11.44 -18.58 -2.41
CA SER A 327 -11.41 -19.95 -2.96
C SER A 327 -10.13 -20.30 -3.71
N THR A 328 -9.39 -19.29 -4.20
CA THR A 328 -8.20 -19.46 -5.06
C THR A 328 -7.17 -18.35 -4.80
N PRO A 329 -6.67 -18.19 -3.56
CA PRO A 329 -5.90 -17.02 -3.16
C PRO A 329 -4.50 -16.96 -3.76
N TYR A 330 -3.86 -18.09 -4.09
CA TYR A 330 -2.47 -18.09 -4.57
C TYR A 330 -2.36 -18.48 -6.05
N SER A 331 -3.12 -19.48 -6.51
CA SER A 331 -3.04 -19.93 -7.91
C SER A 331 -3.31 -18.80 -8.93
N LEU A 332 -4.25 -17.89 -8.66
CA LEU A 332 -4.52 -16.75 -9.54
C LEU A 332 -3.34 -15.78 -9.63
N ILE A 333 -2.50 -15.67 -8.60
CA ILE A 333 -1.33 -14.78 -8.63
C ILE A 333 -0.34 -15.24 -9.72
N TYR A 334 -0.14 -16.56 -9.85
CA TYR A 334 0.67 -17.14 -10.92
C TYR A 334 0.07 -16.84 -12.30
N GLN A 335 -1.23 -17.09 -12.47
CA GLN A 335 -1.94 -16.80 -13.72
C GLN A 335 -1.77 -15.33 -14.10
N TRP A 336 -2.06 -14.42 -13.17
CA TRP A 336 -2.00 -13.00 -13.44
C TRP A 336 -0.61 -12.49 -13.77
N ARG A 337 0.43 -12.99 -13.08
CA ARG A 337 1.80 -12.61 -13.37
C ARG A 337 2.25 -13.13 -14.74
N LEU A 338 1.84 -14.35 -15.09
CA LEU A 338 2.18 -14.96 -16.38
C LEU A 338 1.57 -14.16 -17.54
N GLU A 339 0.29 -13.84 -17.45
CA GLU A 339 -0.40 -12.99 -18.43
C GLU A 339 0.25 -11.61 -18.55
N GLN A 340 0.65 -11.01 -17.42
CA GLN A 340 1.37 -9.74 -17.41
C GLN A 340 2.72 -9.86 -18.15
N GLU A 341 3.48 -10.93 -17.90
CA GLU A 341 4.77 -11.16 -18.55
C GLU A 341 4.61 -11.37 -20.06
N HIS A 342 3.62 -12.17 -20.47
CA HIS A 342 3.31 -12.39 -21.89
C HIS A 342 2.88 -11.09 -22.59
N SER A 343 2.03 -10.29 -21.95
CA SER A 343 1.61 -8.98 -22.49
C SER A 343 2.77 -8.00 -22.62
N MET A 344 3.70 -7.99 -21.67
CA MET A 344 4.92 -7.19 -21.74
C MET A 344 5.84 -7.66 -22.88
N LYS A 345 6.11 -8.97 -22.96
CA LYS A 345 6.93 -9.59 -24.01
C LYS A 345 6.38 -9.29 -25.41
N ALA A 346 5.05 -9.33 -25.58
CA ALA A 346 4.41 -9.00 -26.85
C ALA A 346 4.68 -7.54 -27.30
N LYS A 347 4.91 -6.62 -26.36
CA LYS A 347 5.10 -5.19 -26.63
C LYS A 347 6.57 -4.76 -26.76
N ASN A 348 7.52 -5.53 -26.23
CA ASN A 348 8.93 -5.14 -26.16
C ASN A 348 9.88 -6.04 -26.99
N GLY A 349 9.31 -6.83 -27.92
CA GLY A 349 10.08 -7.73 -28.80
C GLY A 349 10.50 -9.05 -28.14
N GLY A 350 9.68 -9.57 -27.23
CA GLY A 350 9.88 -10.89 -26.61
C GLY A 350 10.83 -10.90 -25.42
N ARG A 351 11.25 -9.74 -24.91
CA ARG A 351 12.21 -9.63 -23.81
C ARG A 351 11.50 -9.74 -22.46
N GLY A 352 11.89 -10.73 -21.67
CA GLY A 352 11.32 -10.97 -20.35
C GLY A 352 11.63 -12.38 -19.86
N MET A 353 11.00 -12.76 -18.76
CA MET A 353 11.11 -14.08 -18.17
C MET A 353 10.43 -15.16 -19.04
N THR A 354 10.97 -16.37 -18.97
CA THR A 354 10.27 -17.61 -19.35
C THR A 354 9.16 -17.91 -18.35
N ASP A 355 8.23 -18.80 -18.73
CA ASP A 355 7.09 -19.16 -17.88
C ASP A 355 7.56 -19.83 -16.58
N GLU A 356 8.62 -20.65 -16.66
CA GLU A 356 9.28 -21.26 -15.51
C GLU A 356 9.98 -20.22 -14.62
N GLN A 357 10.61 -19.20 -15.21
CA GLN A 357 11.20 -18.10 -14.46
C GLN A 357 10.13 -17.24 -13.79
N VAL A 358 8.99 -16.99 -14.43
CA VAL A 358 7.84 -16.31 -13.81
C VAL A 358 7.35 -17.11 -12.60
N LYS A 359 7.22 -18.42 -12.73
CA LYS A 359 6.80 -19.29 -11.63
C LYS A 359 7.80 -19.24 -10.47
N SER A 360 9.10 -19.41 -10.73
CA SER A 360 10.15 -19.29 -9.72
C SER A 360 10.22 -17.90 -9.09
N PHE A 361 9.92 -16.85 -9.86
CA PHE A 361 9.79 -15.49 -9.33
C PHE A 361 8.63 -15.38 -8.35
N ILE A 362 7.42 -15.86 -8.71
CA ILE A 362 6.23 -15.78 -7.85
C ILE A 362 6.35 -16.68 -6.62
N ASP A 363 6.98 -17.85 -6.73
CA ASP A 363 7.23 -18.76 -5.61
C ASP A 363 7.82 -18.00 -4.40
N ARG A 364 8.73 -17.04 -4.63
CA ARG A 364 9.36 -16.23 -3.58
C ARG A 364 8.39 -15.29 -2.83
N TYR A 365 7.28 -14.91 -3.44
CA TYR A 365 6.30 -14.00 -2.83
C TYR A 365 5.18 -14.74 -2.08
N ILE A 366 4.89 -15.98 -2.48
CA ILE A 366 3.83 -16.80 -1.88
C ILE A 366 3.96 -16.93 -0.36
N PRO A 367 5.14 -17.20 0.24
CA PRO A 367 5.31 -17.23 1.69
C PRO A 367 4.84 -15.93 2.37
N GLY A 368 5.09 -14.77 1.75
CA GLY A 368 4.62 -13.49 2.28
C GLY A 368 3.09 -13.42 2.39
N TYR A 369 2.38 -13.87 1.36
CA TYR A 369 0.90 -13.91 1.39
C TYR A 369 0.37 -14.94 2.39
N ILE A 370 1.04 -16.09 2.53
CA ILE A 370 0.67 -17.12 3.50
C ILE A 370 0.76 -16.55 4.92
N PHE A 371 1.93 -16.06 5.31
CA PHE A 371 2.21 -15.76 6.72
C PHE A 371 1.74 -14.37 7.15
N PHE A 372 1.75 -13.37 6.26
CA PHE A 372 1.62 -11.97 6.69
C PHE A 372 0.40 -11.25 6.08
N GLY A 373 -0.26 -11.86 5.08
CA GLY A 373 -1.36 -11.24 4.33
C GLY A 373 -2.60 -10.90 5.18
N HIS A 374 -2.87 -11.69 6.22
CA HIS A 374 -3.98 -11.44 7.17
C HIS A 374 -3.83 -10.12 7.94
N GLY A 375 -2.60 -9.59 8.04
CA GLY A 375 -2.31 -8.34 8.74
C GLY A 375 -3.07 -7.13 8.19
N VAL A 376 -3.48 -7.15 6.92
CA VAL A 376 -4.17 -6.01 6.28
C VAL A 376 -5.48 -5.67 7.02
N HIS A 377 -6.18 -6.69 7.52
CA HIS A 377 -7.45 -6.56 8.24
C HIS A 377 -7.25 -6.55 9.76
N HIS A 378 -6.32 -7.36 10.26
CA HIS A 378 -6.24 -7.66 11.70
C HIS A 378 -5.06 -6.98 12.40
N GLY A 379 -4.13 -6.35 11.68
CA GLY A 379 -2.88 -5.85 12.26
C GLY A 379 -2.12 -6.96 12.99
N SER A 380 -1.59 -6.64 14.17
CA SER A 380 -0.95 -7.63 15.05
C SER A 380 -1.95 -8.55 15.79
N ASN A 381 -3.25 -8.36 15.56
CA ASN A 381 -4.36 -9.03 16.26
C ASN A 381 -4.89 -10.24 15.48
N SER A 382 -4.04 -10.99 14.79
CA SER A 382 -4.44 -12.22 14.10
C SER A 382 -4.84 -13.32 15.10
N GLU A 383 -5.96 -13.20 15.81
CA GLU A 383 -6.58 -14.38 16.40
C GLU A 383 -6.81 -15.37 15.26
N SER A 384 -6.36 -16.60 15.45
CA SER A 384 -6.48 -17.67 14.47
C SER A 384 -7.95 -17.92 14.16
N SER A 385 -8.47 -17.39 13.06
CA SER A 385 -9.73 -17.87 12.50
C SER A 385 -9.44 -19.18 11.78
N ASN A 386 -9.34 -20.27 12.54
CA ASN A 386 -9.56 -21.62 12.03
C ASN A 386 -11.07 -21.96 11.95
N GLU A 387 -11.95 -20.97 12.08
CA GLU A 387 -13.39 -21.13 11.88
C GLU A 387 -13.75 -20.75 10.44
N PRO A 388 -14.47 -21.62 9.68
CA PRO A 388 -15.11 -21.18 8.46
C PRO A 388 -16.14 -20.11 8.82
N GLU A 389 -16.15 -18.97 8.13
CA GLU A 389 -17.16 -17.93 8.31
C GLU A 389 -18.57 -18.49 8.03
N THR A 390 -19.22 -19.01 9.06
CA THR A 390 -20.67 -19.17 9.11
C THR A 390 -21.20 -18.02 9.95
N GLY A 391 -21.84 -17.05 9.30
CA GLY A 391 -22.36 -15.88 9.98
C GLY A 391 -23.33 -16.22 11.10
N LEU A 392 -23.01 -15.80 12.33
CA LEU A 392 -23.91 -15.14 13.27
C LEU A 392 -23.07 -14.63 14.45
N GLY A 393 -23.17 -13.34 14.77
CA GLY A 393 -22.31 -12.68 15.75
C GLY A 393 -22.41 -13.22 17.17
N THR A 394 -21.25 -13.44 17.79
CA THR A 394 -21.08 -13.45 19.24
C THR A 394 -19.84 -12.64 19.61
N ALA A 395 -20.00 -11.76 20.59
CA ALA A 395 -19.03 -10.73 20.98
C ALA A 395 -17.66 -11.31 21.39
N VAL A 396 -16.60 -10.83 20.73
CA VAL A 396 -15.20 -11.16 21.04
C VAL A 396 -14.75 -10.36 22.26
N VAL A 397 -14.17 -11.06 23.24
CA VAL A 397 -13.45 -10.44 24.36
C VAL A 397 -12.15 -9.87 23.81
N THR A 398 -12.12 -8.55 23.59
CA THR A 398 -10.92 -7.87 23.10
C THR A 398 -9.80 -7.89 24.14
N ASP A 399 -8.71 -8.60 23.85
CA ASP A 399 -7.42 -8.31 24.49
C ASP A 399 -7.03 -6.86 24.15
N ARG A 400 -6.98 -6.00 25.18
CA ARG A 400 -6.72 -4.55 25.07
C ARG A 400 -5.24 -4.21 24.83
N SER A 401 -4.36 -5.22 24.70
CA SER A 401 -2.91 -5.01 24.65
C SER A 401 -2.31 -4.82 23.25
N ARG A 402 -3.06 -5.02 22.16
CA ARG A 402 -2.53 -4.92 20.78
C ARG A 402 -3.38 -4.02 19.88
N ALA A 403 -2.74 -3.03 19.27
CA ALA A 403 -3.41 -1.97 18.52
C ALA A 403 -3.96 -2.47 17.17
N PRO A 404 -5.20 -2.08 16.78
CA PRO A 404 -5.72 -2.33 15.44
C PRO A 404 -4.88 -1.62 14.37
N THR A 405 -5.09 -1.96 13.10
CA THR A 405 -4.44 -1.24 11.99
C THR A 405 -4.80 0.26 12.02
N PRO A 406 -3.90 1.16 11.58
CA PRO A 406 -4.19 2.59 11.52
C PRO A 406 -5.43 2.95 10.69
N TRP A 407 -5.75 2.12 9.69
CA TRP A 407 -6.87 2.30 8.76
C TRP A 407 -8.15 1.54 9.14
N CYS A 408 -8.23 0.94 10.33
CA CYS A 408 -9.41 0.22 10.79
C CYS A 408 -10.70 1.06 10.64
N GLY A 409 -11.73 0.49 9.98
CA GLY A 409 -12.99 1.18 9.66
C GLY A 409 -12.90 2.17 8.48
N ARG A 410 -11.77 2.21 7.77
CA ARG A 410 -11.52 3.07 6.59
C ARG A 410 -10.94 2.27 5.41
N GLY A 411 -10.96 0.94 5.50
CA GLY A 411 -10.53 0.01 4.48
C GLY A 411 -11.62 -0.28 3.44
N LEU A 412 -11.19 -0.48 2.20
CA LEU A 412 -12.01 -0.98 1.09
C LEU A 412 -11.27 -2.14 0.42
N GLN A 413 -11.86 -3.33 0.39
CA GLN A 413 -11.37 -4.47 -0.36
C GLN A 413 -12.21 -4.68 -1.62
N LEU A 414 -11.56 -4.85 -2.77
CA LEU A 414 -12.17 -5.35 -3.99
C LEU A 414 -11.64 -6.75 -4.26
N VAL A 415 -12.56 -7.71 -4.32
CA VAL A 415 -12.23 -9.07 -4.75
C VAL A 415 -12.27 -9.13 -6.27
N LEU A 416 -11.17 -9.52 -6.89
CA LEU A 416 -11.05 -9.58 -8.35
C LEU A 416 -10.97 -11.03 -8.84
N GLY A 417 -11.84 -11.40 -9.78
CA GLY A 417 -11.79 -12.71 -10.43
C GLY A 417 -10.60 -12.87 -11.40
N SER A 418 -10.46 -14.03 -12.04
CA SER A 418 -9.33 -14.32 -12.94
C SER A 418 -9.14 -13.31 -14.08
N SER A 419 -10.22 -12.67 -14.56
CA SER A 419 -10.15 -11.60 -15.57
C SER A 419 -9.78 -10.22 -15.00
N ARG A 420 -9.46 -10.10 -13.70
CA ARG A 420 -9.24 -8.84 -12.95
C ARG A 420 -10.46 -7.91 -12.91
N GLU A 421 -11.64 -8.46 -13.16
CA GLU A 421 -12.92 -7.78 -12.95
C GLU A 421 -13.34 -7.92 -11.49
N ALA A 422 -13.91 -6.85 -10.93
CA ALA A 422 -14.39 -6.86 -9.55
C ALA A 422 -15.64 -7.75 -9.46
N VAL A 423 -15.57 -8.72 -8.54
CA VAL A 423 -16.65 -9.69 -8.27
C VAL A 423 -17.30 -9.45 -6.92
N ASP A 424 -16.60 -8.80 -5.98
CA ASP A 424 -17.13 -8.46 -4.67
C ASP A 424 -16.43 -7.20 -4.11
N ILE A 425 -17.09 -6.51 -3.16
CA ILE A 425 -16.59 -5.32 -2.48
C ILE A 425 -16.92 -5.42 -0.98
N GLN A 426 -15.91 -5.21 -0.14
CA GLN A 426 -16.03 -5.27 1.31
C GLN A 426 -15.37 -4.04 1.95
N TYR A 427 -15.90 -3.59 3.09
CA TYR A 427 -15.31 -2.51 3.88
C TYR A 427 -14.77 -3.09 5.19
N PHE A 428 -13.65 -2.58 5.68
CA PHE A 428 -12.97 -3.09 6.88
C PHE A 428 -12.29 -2.00 7.72
#